data_AF-A0A4P6U365-F1
#
_entry.id   AF-A0A4P6U365-F1
#
_cell.length_a   1.000
_cell.length_b   1.000
_cell.length_c   1.000
_cell.angle_alpha   90.00
_cell.angle_beta   90.00
_cell.angle_gamma   90.00
#
_symmetry.space_group_name_H-M   'P 1'
#
loop_
_entity.id
_entity.type
_entity.pdbx_description
1 polymer ?
#
loop_
_entity_poly.entity_id
_entity_poly.type
_entity_poly.pdbx_seq_one_letter_code
_entity_poly.pdbx_strand_id
1 'polypeptide(L)'
;MTAQGEAVLAWLESAIRERERVASDAAAEAGGEWREDPFVYGVRDQKNALVAKSREDRARSIVHIAAADPASVLRRCAADRKLLGLHGGRAHSCPVWDDDGDFDQRVDFYDHEICPAVQFIAQGYGWTGGER
;
A
#
# COMPACT_ATOMS: atom_id res chain seq x y z
N MET A 1 -14.30 -3.83 16.88
CA MET A 1 -12.91 -4.02 16.38
C MET A 1 -11.95 -4.30 17.52
N THR A 2 -11.01 -5.25 17.37
CA THR A 2 -9.89 -5.37 18.32
C THR A 2 -8.96 -4.17 18.19
N ALA A 3 -8.28 -3.78 19.27
CA ALA A 3 -7.32 -2.67 19.26
C ALA A 3 -6.21 -2.87 18.20
N GLN A 4 -5.81 -4.13 17.96
CA GLN A 4 -4.85 -4.48 16.91
C GLN A 4 -5.43 -4.24 15.50
N GLY A 5 -6.71 -4.55 15.28
CA GLY A 5 -7.39 -4.28 14.01
C GLY A 5 -7.51 -2.80 13.71
N GLU A 6 -7.84 -2.01 14.73
CA GLU A 6 -7.90 -0.55 14.60
C GLU A 6 -6.52 0.03 14.28
N ALA A 7 -5.47 -0.47 14.94
CA ALA A 7 -4.10 -0.03 14.70
C ALA A 7 -3.62 -0.33 13.27
N VAL A 8 -3.88 -1.54 12.76
CA VAL A 8 -3.53 -1.93 11.38
C VAL A 8 -4.27 -1.05 10.36
N LEU A 9 -5.57 -0.82 10.53
CA LEU A 9 -6.35 -0.01 9.60
C LEU A 9 -5.91 1.45 9.61
N ALA A 10 -5.64 2.02 10.79
CA ALA A 10 -5.15 3.39 10.91
C ALA A 10 -3.75 3.56 10.28
N TRP A 11 -2.87 2.58 10.45
CA TRP A 11 -1.57 2.58 9.79
C TRP A 11 -1.72 2.46 8.27
N LEU A 12 -2.57 1.56 7.79
CA LEU A 12 -2.81 1.36 6.35
C LEU A 12 -3.35 2.63 5.70
N GLU A 13 -4.29 3.31 6.34
CA GLU A 13 -4.80 4.60 5.85
C GLU A 13 -3.68 5.63 5.70
N SER A 14 -2.78 5.72 6.70
CA SER A 14 -1.61 6.61 6.64
C SER A 14 -0.65 6.21 5.52
N ALA A 15 -0.36 4.92 5.37
CA ALA A 15 0.57 4.39 4.37
C ALA A 15 0.04 4.56 2.93
N ILE A 16 -1.27 4.36 2.72
CA ILE A 16 -1.93 4.61 1.44
C ILE A 16 -1.89 6.09 1.10
N ARG A 17 -2.25 6.98 2.04
CA ARG A 17 -2.21 8.44 1.84
C ARG A 17 -0.83 8.93 1.44
N GLU A 18 0.20 8.46 2.12
CA GLU A 18 1.57 8.87 1.81
C GLU A 18 1.98 8.41 0.41
N ARG A 19 1.64 7.18 0.02
CA ARG A 19 1.91 6.68 -1.34
C ARG A 19 1.13 7.44 -2.40
N GLU A 20 -0.14 7.78 -2.15
CA GLU A 20 -0.96 8.61 -3.03
C GLU A 20 -0.37 10.02 -3.19
N ARG A 21 0.08 10.64 -2.09
CA ARG A 21 0.71 11.96 -2.11
C ARG A 21 1.96 11.94 -2.99
N VAL A 22 2.90 11.04 -2.71
CA VAL A 22 4.15 10.94 -3.50
C VAL A 22 3.88 10.62 -4.97
N ALA A 23 2.92 9.74 -5.27
CA ALA A 23 2.57 9.44 -6.66
C ALA A 23 1.87 10.61 -7.37
N SER A 24 1.06 11.39 -6.65
CA SER A 24 0.39 12.58 -7.20
C SER A 24 1.38 13.71 -7.46
N ASP A 25 2.30 13.96 -6.52
CA ASP A 25 3.38 14.93 -6.66
C ASP A 25 4.24 14.57 -7.88
N ALA A 26 4.62 13.29 -8.02
CA ALA A 26 5.34 12.79 -9.19
C ALA A 26 4.54 13.00 -10.48
N ALA A 27 3.26 12.60 -10.53
CA ALA A 27 2.42 12.75 -11.72
C ALA A 27 2.24 14.21 -12.17
N ALA A 28 2.21 15.15 -11.23
CA ALA A 28 2.07 16.58 -11.51
C ALA A 28 3.34 17.19 -12.12
N GLU A 29 4.52 16.66 -11.78
CA GLU A 29 5.81 17.16 -12.29
C GLU A 29 6.27 16.46 -13.58
N ALA A 30 5.62 15.38 -14.01
CA ALA A 30 6.17 14.49 -15.02
C ALA A 30 5.66 14.66 -16.45
N GLY A 31 6.60 14.50 -17.39
CA GLY A 31 6.34 14.30 -18.81
C GLY A 31 7.38 13.36 -19.44
N GLY A 32 7.60 12.15 -18.90
CA GLY A 32 8.58 11.19 -19.43
C GLY A 32 8.75 9.88 -18.65
N GLU A 33 9.76 9.09 -19.02
CA GLU A 33 10.18 7.85 -18.32
C GLU A 33 10.95 8.13 -17.02
N TRP A 34 10.83 7.19 -16.07
CA TRP A 34 11.26 7.33 -14.68
C TRP A 34 12.53 6.54 -14.39
N ARG A 35 13.50 7.14 -13.70
CA ARG A 35 14.75 6.46 -13.31
C ARG A 35 15.14 6.78 -11.87
N GLU A 36 15.70 5.79 -11.20
CA GLU A 36 16.32 5.95 -9.88
C GLU A 36 17.55 6.85 -10.00
N ASP A 37 17.68 7.84 -9.10
CA ASP A 37 18.88 8.67 -9.00
C ASP A 37 19.85 8.07 -7.97
N PRO A 38 21.08 7.68 -8.38
CA PRO A 38 22.06 7.13 -7.45
C PRO A 38 22.70 8.17 -6.51
N PHE A 39 22.50 9.48 -6.72
CA PHE A 39 23.15 10.55 -5.96
C PHE A 39 22.20 11.35 -5.04
N VAL A 40 20.89 11.22 -5.24
CA VAL A 40 19.85 11.83 -4.40
C VAL A 40 18.84 10.75 -4.06
N TYR A 41 18.37 10.68 -2.81
CA TYR A 41 17.26 9.79 -2.43
C TYR A 41 15.95 10.23 -3.10
N GLY A 42 15.80 9.90 -4.40
CA GLY A 42 14.76 10.47 -5.23
C GLY A 42 14.65 9.84 -6.61
N VAL A 43 13.58 10.22 -7.31
CA VAL A 43 13.31 9.79 -8.68
C VAL A 43 13.56 10.97 -9.60
N ARG A 44 14.15 10.71 -10.77
CA ARG A 44 14.29 11.69 -11.84
C ARG A 44 13.44 11.34 -13.05
N ASP A 45 12.99 12.39 -13.73
CA ASP A 45 12.40 12.27 -15.06
C ASP A 45 13.49 12.22 -16.15
N GLN A 46 13.07 12.06 -17.41
CA GLN A 46 13.94 12.04 -18.58
C GLN A 46 14.70 13.35 -18.85
N LYS A 47 14.24 14.48 -18.29
CA LYS A 47 14.93 15.78 -18.36
C LYS A 47 15.93 15.95 -17.23
N ASN A 48 16.13 14.89 -16.44
CA ASN A 48 17.00 14.86 -15.27
C ASN A 48 16.49 15.78 -14.13
N ALA A 49 15.21 16.14 -14.13
CA ALA A 49 14.59 16.89 -13.03
C ALA A 49 14.30 15.95 -11.86
N LEU A 50 14.59 16.40 -10.63
CA LEU A 50 14.28 15.66 -9.41
C LEU A 50 12.81 15.83 -9.07
N VAL A 51 12.02 14.77 -9.21
CA VAL A 51 10.55 14.82 -9.14
C VAL A 51 9.97 14.18 -7.87
N ALA A 52 10.79 13.45 -7.12
CA ALA A 52 10.46 13.00 -5.78
C ALA A 52 11.72 12.96 -4.93
N LYS A 53 11.62 13.36 -3.66
CA LYS A 53 12.72 13.27 -2.69
C LYS A 53 12.19 12.82 -1.32
N SER A 54 12.92 11.93 -0.65
CA SER A 54 12.75 11.69 0.78
C SER A 54 13.96 12.21 1.55
N ARG A 55 13.72 12.88 2.68
CA ARG A 55 14.77 13.27 3.64
C ARG A 55 15.03 12.21 4.71
N GLU A 56 14.11 11.26 4.88
CA GLU A 56 14.17 10.23 5.90
C GLU A 56 14.35 8.86 5.24
N ASP A 57 15.18 8.06 5.88
CA ASP A 57 15.82 6.85 5.38
C ASP A 57 14.85 5.84 4.71
N ARG A 58 15.31 5.32 3.56
CA ARG A 58 14.86 4.08 2.86
C ARG A 58 13.51 4.01 2.12
N ALA A 59 13.57 4.48 0.88
CA ALA A 59 13.64 3.65 -0.34
C ALA A 59 12.47 2.74 -0.76
N ARG A 60 11.59 2.19 0.08
CA ARG A 60 10.57 1.24 -0.44
C ARG A 60 9.45 1.89 -1.23
N SER A 61 8.92 3.02 -0.76
CA SER A 61 7.90 3.79 -1.48
C SER A 61 8.46 4.47 -2.73
N ILE A 62 9.68 5.01 -2.66
CA ILE A 62 10.35 5.65 -3.79
C ILE A 62 10.78 4.65 -4.85
N VAL A 63 11.33 3.48 -4.50
CA VAL A 63 11.65 2.42 -5.48
C VAL A 63 10.37 1.84 -6.09
N HIS A 64 9.27 1.70 -5.34
CA HIS A 64 8.00 1.24 -5.90
C HIS A 64 7.38 2.24 -6.89
N ILE A 65 7.54 3.54 -6.66
CA ILE A 65 7.08 4.61 -7.56
C ILE A 65 8.07 4.85 -8.71
N ALA A 66 9.37 4.65 -8.51
CA ALA A 66 10.35 4.67 -9.59
C ALA A 66 10.18 3.47 -10.54
N ALA A 67 9.81 2.30 -9.99
CA ALA A 67 9.60 1.08 -10.75
C ALA A 67 8.19 0.97 -11.39
N ALA A 68 7.24 1.82 -11.01
CA ALA A 68 5.87 1.81 -11.52
C ALA A 68 5.43 3.21 -11.94
N ASP A 69 4.89 3.34 -13.15
CA ASP A 69 4.21 4.57 -13.62
C ASP A 69 3.29 5.14 -12.51
N PRO A 70 3.41 6.42 -12.10
CA PRO A 70 2.63 6.97 -11.00
C PRO A 70 1.12 6.83 -11.17
N ALA A 71 0.61 6.89 -12.41
CA ALA A 71 -0.80 6.65 -12.65
C ALA A 71 -1.20 5.20 -12.30
N SER A 72 -0.32 4.22 -12.51
CA SER A 72 -0.51 2.85 -12.04
C SER A 72 -0.51 2.74 -10.51
N VAL A 73 0.39 3.45 -9.83
CA VAL A 73 0.43 3.49 -8.36
C VAL A 73 -0.87 4.07 -7.80
N LEU A 74 -1.36 5.17 -8.38
CA LEU A 74 -2.65 5.77 -7.98
C LEU A 74 -3.83 4.83 -8.20
N ARG A 75 -3.86 4.11 -9.34
CA ARG A 75 -4.89 3.07 -9.59
C ARG A 75 -4.85 1.98 -8.53
N ARG A 76 -3.67 1.55 -8.10
CA ARG A 76 -3.50 0.54 -7.05
C ARG A 76 -3.97 1.06 -5.70
N CYS A 77 -3.57 2.26 -5.27
CA CYS A 77 -4.07 2.87 -4.03
C CYS A 77 -5.60 2.97 -4.03
N ALA A 78 -6.21 3.37 -5.14
CA ALA A 78 -7.67 3.42 -5.27
C ALA A 78 -8.33 2.03 -5.16
N ALA A 79 -7.69 0.99 -5.70
CA ALA A 79 -8.14 -0.40 -5.54
C ALA A 79 -8.02 -0.87 -4.08
N ASP A 80 -6.89 -0.60 -3.43
CA ASP A 80 -6.65 -0.95 -2.04
C ASP A 80 -7.66 -0.26 -1.10
N ARG A 81 -7.99 1.02 -1.33
CA ARG A 81 -9.07 1.71 -0.59
C ARG A 81 -10.42 1.03 -0.74
N LYS A 82 -10.77 0.56 -1.94
CA LYS A 82 -12.02 -0.18 -2.15
C LYS A 82 -12.01 -1.50 -1.38
N LEU A 83 -10.88 -2.22 -1.40
CA LEU A 83 -10.72 -3.45 -0.62
C LEU A 83 -10.84 -3.19 0.88
N LEU A 84 -10.23 -2.11 1.41
CA LEU A 84 -10.40 -1.72 2.81
C LEU A 84 -11.85 -1.34 3.14
N GLY A 85 -12.60 -0.74 2.22
CA GLY A 85 -14.03 -0.48 2.41
C GLY A 85 -14.88 -1.76 2.51
N LEU A 86 -14.46 -2.84 1.84
CA LEU A 86 -15.13 -4.14 1.86
C LEU A 86 -14.72 -5.02 3.06
N HIS A 87 -13.44 -4.98 3.43
CA HIS A 87 -12.84 -5.92 4.38
C HIS A 87 -12.43 -5.28 5.71
N GLY A 88 -12.36 -3.95 5.79
CA GLY A 88 -11.93 -3.20 6.97
C GLY A 88 -13.09 -2.91 7.92
N GLY A 89 -13.26 -3.76 8.92
CA GLY A 89 -14.07 -3.43 10.11
C GLY A 89 -15.58 -3.56 9.97
N ARG A 90 -16.07 -4.22 8.93
CA ARG A 90 -17.48 -4.59 8.77
C ARG A 90 -17.60 -6.10 8.77
N ALA A 91 -18.72 -6.61 9.26
CA ALA A 91 -19.02 -8.02 9.13
C ALA A 91 -19.13 -8.38 7.64
N HIS A 92 -18.38 -9.39 7.20
CA HIS A 92 -18.35 -9.87 5.82
C HIS A 92 -17.84 -11.30 5.79
N SER A 93 -18.06 -12.00 4.67
CA SER A 93 -17.44 -13.31 4.47
C SER A 93 -16.29 -13.20 3.48
N CYS A 94 -15.18 -13.87 3.77
CA CYS A 94 -14.00 -13.89 2.90
C CYS A 94 -13.59 -15.34 2.62
N PRO A 95 -13.11 -15.65 1.40
CA PRO A 95 -12.43 -16.91 1.15
C PRO A 95 -11.14 -16.98 1.97
N VAL A 96 -10.82 -18.18 2.44
CA VAL A 96 -9.62 -18.52 3.21
C VAL A 96 -9.01 -19.80 2.66
N TRP A 97 -7.74 -20.03 3.00
CA TRP A 97 -7.09 -21.32 2.77
C TRP A 97 -7.64 -22.34 3.77
N ASP A 98 -8.00 -23.52 3.30
CA ASP A 98 -8.34 -24.64 4.18
C ASP A 98 -7.08 -25.38 4.68
N ASP A 99 -7.30 -26.41 5.50
CA ASP A 99 -6.21 -27.21 6.08
C ASP A 99 -5.43 -28.02 5.03
N ASP A 100 -6.01 -28.23 3.85
CA ASP A 100 -5.40 -28.91 2.71
C ASP A 100 -4.61 -27.95 1.80
N GLY A 101 -4.72 -26.63 2.06
CA GLY A 101 -4.03 -25.58 1.32
C GLY A 101 -4.76 -25.13 0.06
N ASP A 102 -6.06 -25.39 -0.05
CA ASP A 102 -6.93 -24.94 -1.12
C ASP A 102 -7.67 -23.64 -0.72
N PHE A 103 -7.85 -22.72 -1.69
CA PHE A 103 -8.50 -21.41 -1.47
C PHE A 103 -9.97 -21.43 -1.85
N ASP A 104 -10.76 -22.33 -1.27
CA ASP A 104 -12.19 -22.50 -1.57
C ASP A 104 -13.09 -22.48 -0.33
N GLN A 105 -12.53 -22.50 0.88
CA GLN A 105 -13.28 -22.34 2.13
C GLN A 105 -13.71 -20.88 2.33
N ARG A 106 -14.89 -20.68 2.93
CA ARG A 106 -15.44 -19.36 3.25
C ARG A 106 -15.66 -19.22 4.75
N VAL A 107 -15.14 -18.13 5.32
CA VAL A 107 -15.30 -17.80 6.74
C VAL A 107 -15.98 -16.43 6.87
N ASP A 108 -16.89 -16.34 7.83
CA ASP A 108 -17.50 -15.07 8.24
C ASP A 108 -16.58 -14.37 9.24
N PHE A 109 -16.19 -13.14 8.91
CA PHE A 109 -15.45 -12.25 9.77
C PHE A 109 -16.40 -11.23 10.37
N TYR A 110 -16.34 -11.05 11.68
CA TYR A 110 -17.13 -10.05 12.40
C TYR A 110 -16.39 -8.71 12.46
N ASP A 111 -17.12 -7.67 12.87
CA ASP A 111 -16.62 -6.30 13.05
C ASP A 111 -15.43 -6.15 14.03
N HIS A 112 -15.17 -7.18 14.85
CA HIS A 112 -14.06 -7.24 15.77
C HIS A 112 -12.80 -7.92 15.22
N GLU A 113 -12.91 -8.60 14.09
CA GLU A 113 -11.85 -9.42 13.52
C GLU A 113 -11.16 -8.72 12.34
N ILE A 114 -9.92 -9.10 12.08
CA ILE A 114 -9.17 -8.60 10.92
C ILE A 114 -9.27 -9.65 9.82
N CYS A 115 -9.81 -9.25 8.67
CA CYS A 115 -9.78 -10.08 7.48
C CYS A 115 -8.33 -10.31 7.00
N PRO A 116 -7.94 -11.54 6.63
CA PRO A 116 -6.62 -11.83 6.05
C PRO A 116 -6.27 -10.94 4.85
N ALA A 117 -7.26 -10.56 4.04
CA ALA A 117 -7.07 -9.62 2.93
C ALA A 117 -6.47 -8.27 3.39
N VAL A 118 -6.91 -7.74 4.54
CA VAL A 118 -6.35 -6.50 5.12
C VAL A 118 -4.90 -6.72 5.54
N GLN A 119 -4.57 -7.89 6.09
CA GLN A 119 -3.19 -8.22 6.48
C GLN A 119 -2.26 -8.32 5.27
N PHE A 120 -2.72 -8.93 4.17
CA PHE A 120 -1.95 -9.00 2.92
C PHE A 120 -1.71 -7.63 2.30
N ILE A 121 -2.71 -6.74 2.31
CA ILE A 121 -2.52 -5.34 1.89
C ILE A 121 -1.48 -4.68 2.79
N ALA A 122 -1.59 -4.82 4.12
CA ALA A 122 -0.62 -4.24 5.05
C ALA A 122 0.82 -4.70 4.79
N GLN A 123 1.02 -6.01 4.57
CA GLN A 123 2.32 -6.58 4.20
C GLN A 123 2.84 -6.01 2.88
N GLY A 124 1.98 -5.82 1.87
CA GLY A 124 2.32 -5.16 0.62
C GLY A 124 2.73 -3.69 0.77
N TYR A 125 2.30 -3.03 1.85
CA TYR A 125 2.78 -1.71 2.24
C TYR A 125 4.01 -1.74 3.15
N GLY A 126 4.48 -2.92 3.55
CA GLY A 126 5.69 -3.11 4.36
C GLY A 126 5.42 -3.30 5.86
N TRP A 127 4.17 -3.52 6.28
CA TRP A 127 3.86 -3.84 7.67
C TRP A 127 4.42 -5.21 8.05
N THR A 128 5.20 -5.26 9.13
CA THR A 128 5.83 -6.49 9.64
C THR A 128 5.12 -7.09 10.85
N GLY A 129 3.93 -6.58 11.21
CA GLY A 129 3.11 -7.18 12.26
C GLY A 129 3.02 -6.37 13.55
N GLY A 130 3.63 -5.18 13.63
CA GLY A 130 3.74 -4.43 14.89
C GLY A 130 4.45 -5.30 15.92
N GLU A 131 5.78 -5.44 15.79
CA GLU A 131 6.58 -6.20 16.74
C GLU A 131 6.23 -5.79 18.18
N ARG A 132 5.84 -6.79 18.98
CA ARG A 132 5.54 -6.70 20.41
C ARG A 132 6.77 -6.33 21.22
#